data_AF-A0A399IAP9-F1
#
_entry.id   AF-A0A399IAP9-F1
#
_cell.length_a   1.000
_cell.length_b   1.000
_cell.length_c   1.000
_cell.angle_alpha   90.00
_cell.angle_beta   90.00
_cell.angle_gamma   90.00
#
_symmetry.space_group_name_H-M   'P 1'
#
loop_
_entity.id
_entity.type
_entity.pdbx_description
1 polymer ?
#
loop_
_entity_poly.entity_id
_entity_poly.type
_entity_poly.pdbx_seq_one_letter_code
_entity_poly.pdbx_strand_id
1 'polypeptide(L)'
;MGPAQCKIHGVHEFTLTSPLISFAIEQKDALKNIIICPIKIESYGKVFEYYVDSHFLQQFGIQIDNHFIYFKDRNKETKQLNDRLIIRRIIRDMISVCPICLQVVISELSSNDL
;
A
#
# COMPACT_ATOMS: atom_id res chain seq x y z
N MET A 1 -1.77 -11.34 22.20
CA MET A 1 -2.77 -10.27 21.97
C MET A 1 -3.59 -10.68 20.77
N GLY A 2 -4.90 -10.48 20.78
CA GLY A 2 -5.70 -10.52 19.55
C GLY A 2 -5.90 -9.10 19.04
N PRO A 3 -5.62 -8.82 17.77
CA PRO A 3 -6.11 -7.64 17.08
C PRO A 3 -6.76 -7.96 15.72
N ALA A 4 -7.47 -6.98 15.16
CA ALA A 4 -8.16 -6.94 13.88
C ALA A 4 -9.11 -8.11 13.59
N GLN A 5 -10.33 -8.03 14.13
CA GLN A 5 -11.53 -8.56 13.46
C GLN A 5 -12.21 -7.44 12.66
N CYS A 6 -12.84 -7.78 11.52
CA CYS A 6 -13.16 -6.82 10.45
C CYS A 6 -14.63 -6.78 10.01
N LYS A 7 -15.15 -5.55 9.92
CA LYS A 7 -16.38 -5.11 9.23
C LYS A 7 -17.57 -6.10 9.23
N ILE A 8 -18.04 -6.75 10.31
CA ILE A 8 -17.95 -6.62 11.79
C ILE A 8 -16.70 -5.92 12.36
N HIS A 9 -16.76 -4.60 12.55
CA HIS A 9 -15.58 -3.86 13.04
C HIS A 9 -15.26 -4.19 14.51
N GLY A 10 -14.15 -4.89 14.68
CA GLY A 10 -13.47 -5.09 15.96
C GLY A 10 -12.07 -4.47 15.96
N VAL A 11 -11.30 -4.83 17.00
CA VAL A 11 -10.13 -4.07 17.49
C VAL A 11 -9.14 -3.69 16.39
N HIS A 12 -8.96 -2.40 16.15
CA HIS A 12 -8.29 -1.89 14.95
C HIS A 12 -6.76 -2.00 15.00
N GLU A 13 -6.21 -2.74 14.03
CA GLU A 13 -4.99 -2.29 13.33
C GLU A 13 -5.42 -1.71 11.99
N PHE A 14 -4.83 -0.58 11.60
CA PHE A 14 -5.05 0.05 10.29
C PHE A 14 -3.79 -0.09 9.44
N THR A 15 -3.97 -0.21 8.13
CA THR A 15 -2.88 -0.15 7.15
C THR A 15 -3.14 0.93 6.13
N LEU A 16 -2.10 1.35 5.41
CA LEU A 16 -2.19 2.38 4.39
C LEU A 16 -2.33 1.74 2.99
N THR A 17 -3.20 2.31 2.16
CA THR A 17 -3.35 1.97 0.74
C THR A 17 -3.62 3.23 -0.08
N SER A 18 -3.77 3.11 -1.40
CA SER A 18 -4.09 4.25 -2.26
C SER A 18 -5.57 4.65 -2.18
N PRO A 19 -5.93 5.91 -2.52
CA PRO A 19 -7.32 6.37 -2.46
C PRO A 19 -8.32 5.51 -3.26
N LEU A 20 -7.90 4.99 -4.43
CA LEU A 20 -8.73 4.15 -5.30
C LEU A 20 -9.11 2.83 -4.62
N ILE A 21 -8.14 2.18 -3.96
CA ILE A 21 -8.36 0.92 -3.23
C ILE A 21 -9.21 1.17 -1.97
N SER A 22 -9.01 2.31 -1.29
CA SER A 22 -9.88 2.71 -0.18
C SER A 22 -11.33 2.86 -0.61
N PHE A 23 -11.58 3.53 -1.74
CA PHE A 23 -12.93 3.70 -2.30
C PHE A 23 -13.59 2.34 -2.64
N ALA A 24 -12.83 1.40 -3.21
CA ALA A 24 -13.32 0.05 -3.49
C ALA A 24 -13.76 -0.71 -2.23
N ILE A 25 -12.94 -0.64 -1.18
CA ILE A 25 -13.23 -1.22 0.13
C ILE A 25 -14.51 -0.62 0.74
N GLU A 26 -14.76 0.67 0.54
CA GLU A 26 -15.96 1.36 1.02
C GLU A 26 -17.22 0.97 0.25
N GLN A 27 -17.17 1.01 -1.10
CA GLN A 27 -18.33 0.69 -1.95
C GLN A 27 -18.61 -0.81 -2.06
N LYS A 28 -17.65 -1.67 -1.69
CA LYS A 28 -17.64 -3.12 -2.00
C LYS A 28 -17.65 -3.42 -3.51
N ASP A 29 -17.06 -2.51 -4.29
CA ASP A 29 -16.93 -2.66 -5.74
C ASP A 29 -15.64 -3.37 -6.12
N ALA A 30 -15.73 -4.24 -7.13
CA ALA A 30 -14.56 -4.93 -7.67
C ALA A 30 -13.71 -3.99 -8.54
N LEU A 31 -12.41 -3.91 -8.25
CA LEU A 31 -11.43 -3.08 -8.96
C LEU A 31 -11.08 -3.65 -10.35
N LYS A 32 -12.02 -3.62 -11.29
CA LYS A 32 -11.80 -4.12 -12.65
C LYS A 32 -10.69 -3.34 -13.36
N ASN A 33 -9.76 -4.08 -13.97
CA ASN A 33 -8.65 -3.57 -14.79
C ASN A 33 -7.62 -2.70 -14.04
N ILE A 34 -7.50 -2.83 -12.72
CA ILE A 34 -6.54 -2.07 -11.91
C ILE A 34 -5.39 -2.96 -11.47
N ILE A 35 -4.18 -2.59 -11.88
CA ILE A 35 -2.95 -3.25 -11.46
C ILE A 35 -2.62 -2.82 -10.04
N ILE A 36 -2.61 -3.77 -9.10
CA ILE A 36 -2.09 -3.54 -7.74
C ILE A 36 -0.58 -3.72 -7.76
N CYS A 37 0.12 -2.80 -7.09
CA CYS A 37 1.56 -2.77 -6.95
C CYS A 37 1.92 -2.83 -5.45
N PRO A 38 2.60 -3.89 -4.98
CA PRO A 38 3.25 -3.90 -3.69
C PRO A 38 4.38 -2.87 -3.65
N ILE A 39 4.40 -2.03 -2.62
CA ILE A 39 5.54 -1.15 -2.29
C ILE A 39 6.18 -1.60 -0.98
N LYS A 40 7.50 -1.67 -0.97
CA LYS A 40 8.32 -2.05 0.18
C LYS A 40 9.15 -0.86 0.61
N ILE A 41 9.04 -0.45 1.87
CA ILE A 41 9.74 0.69 2.42
C ILE A 41 10.68 0.22 3.53
N GLU A 42 11.98 0.31 3.29
CA GLU A 42 13.01 0.04 4.28
C GLU A 42 13.24 1.27 5.16
N SER A 43 12.96 1.18 6.46
CA SER A 43 13.25 2.25 7.43
C SER A 43 13.74 1.65 8.75
N TYR A 44 14.93 2.09 9.19
CA TYR A 44 15.61 1.63 10.41
C TYR A 44 15.80 0.10 10.50
N GLY A 45 16.15 -0.55 9.40
CA GLY A 45 16.34 -2.01 9.35
C GLY A 45 15.05 -2.83 9.42
N LYS A 46 13.88 -2.19 9.29
CA LYS A 46 12.58 -2.84 9.12
C LYS A 46 12.05 -2.57 7.72
N VAL A 47 11.46 -3.58 7.09
CA VAL A 47 10.73 -3.43 5.83
C VAL A 47 9.24 -3.38 6.14
N PHE A 48 8.57 -2.34 5.66
CA PHE A 48 7.13 -2.19 5.70
C PHE A 48 6.58 -2.44 4.29
N GLU A 49 5.51 -3.22 4.18
CA GLU A 49 4.86 -3.53 2.90
C GLU A 49 3.48 -2.89 2.86
N TYR A 50 3.16 -2.24 1.74
CA TYR A 50 1.86 -1.64 1.46
C TYR A 50 1.42 -2.01 0.05
N TYR A 51 0.11 -1.99 -0.18
CA TYR A 51 -0.47 -2.25 -1.50
C TYR A 51 -1.16 -0.98 -2.00
N VAL A 52 -0.84 -0.58 -3.22
CA VAL A 52 -1.40 0.61 -3.89
C VAL A 52 -1.74 0.27 -5.33
N ASP A 53 -2.59 1.06 -5.97
CA ASP A 53 -2.84 0.93 -7.41
C ASP A 53 -1.72 1.59 -8.25
N SER A 54 -1.64 1.18 -9.51
CA SER A 54 -0.63 1.68 -10.45
C SER A 54 -0.77 3.18 -10.78
N HIS A 55 -1.98 3.71 -10.84
CA HIS A 55 -2.21 5.14 -11.15
C HIS A 55 -1.74 6.05 -10.02
N PHE A 56 -1.91 5.63 -8.76
CA PHE A 56 -1.39 6.33 -7.59
C PHE A 56 0.13 6.53 -7.67
N LEU A 57 0.89 5.51 -8.11
CA LEU A 57 2.35 5.61 -8.27
C LEU A 57 2.75 6.49 -9.46
N GLN A 58 1.99 6.45 -10.55
CA GLN A 58 2.20 7.32 -11.73
C GLN A 58 2.10 8.82 -11.38
N GLN A 59 1.22 9.20 -10.43
CA GLN A 59 1.10 10.59 -9.93
C GLN A 59 2.39 11.12 -9.28
N PHE A 60 3.26 10.23 -8.81
CA PHE A 60 4.57 10.55 -8.24
C PHE A 60 5.73 10.45 -9.24
N GLY A 61 5.44 10.15 -10.51
CA GLY A 61 6.44 9.94 -11.55
C GLY A 61 7.14 8.58 -11.49
N ILE A 62 6.59 7.63 -10.73
CA ILE A 62 7.15 6.27 -10.59
C ILE A 62 6.56 5.39 -11.69
N GLN A 63 7.43 4.83 -12.52
CA GLN A 63 7.06 3.83 -13.51
C GLN A 63 6.95 2.46 -12.84
N ILE A 64 6.09 1.60 -13.40
CA ILE A 64 5.88 0.23 -12.92
C ILE A 64 6.36 -0.70 -14.02
N ASP A 65 7.62 -1.08 -13.86
CA ASP A 65 8.39 -1.99 -14.71
C ASP A 65 8.67 -3.33 -13.99
N ASN A 66 8.33 -3.42 -12.69
CA ASN A 66 8.60 -4.55 -11.81
C ASN A 66 7.37 -4.97 -11.00
N HIS A 67 7.38 -6.22 -10.52
CA HIS A 67 6.33 -6.82 -9.69
C HIS A 67 6.16 -6.16 -8.30
N PHE A 68 7.14 -5.38 -7.84
CA PHE A 68 7.06 -4.55 -6.64
C PHE A 68 8.06 -3.39 -6.77
N ILE A 69 7.83 -2.31 -6.02
CA ILE A 69 8.76 -1.17 -5.92
C ILE A 69 9.39 -1.17 -4.52
N TYR A 70 10.70 -0.92 -4.46
CA TYR A 70 11.45 -0.89 -3.21
C TYR A 70 12.03 0.50 -2.96
N PHE A 71 11.61 1.14 -1.87
CA PHE A 71 12.12 2.41 -1.39
C PHE A 71 13.00 2.23 -0.16
N LYS A 72 14.08 2.99 -0.08
CA LYS A 72 14.93 3.12 1.10
C LYS A 72 14.70 4.49 1.72
N ASP A 73 14.26 4.53 2.98
CA ASP A 73 14.28 5.75 3.77
C ASP A 73 15.76 6.15 4.07
N ARG A 74 15.95 7.16 4.92
CA ARG A 74 17.28 7.63 5.31
C ARG A 74 18.16 6.50 5.86
N ASN A 75 19.37 6.40 5.33
CA ASN A 75 20.46 5.76 6.06
C ASN A 75 21.00 6.80 7.07
N LYS A 76 20.91 6.48 8.37
CA LYS A 76 21.39 7.35 9.46
C LYS A 76 22.92 7.43 9.51
N GLU A 77 23.61 6.36 9.17
CA GLU A 77 25.07 6.21 9.29
C GLU A 77 25.77 7.01 8.19
N THR A 78 25.28 6.91 6.94
CA THR A 78 25.79 7.70 5.81
C THR A 78 25.15 9.09 5.70
N LYS A 79 24.17 9.42 6.56
CA LYS A 79 23.35 10.65 6.54
C LYS A 79 22.63 10.92 5.21
N GLN A 80 22.44 9.90 4.37
CA GLN A 80 21.83 10.06 3.05
C GLN A 80 20.31 10.16 3.11
N LEU A 81 19.78 11.15 2.40
CA LEU A 81 18.37 11.28 2.05
C LEU A 81 18.15 10.53 0.73
N ASN A 82 17.90 9.22 0.84
CA ASN A 82 17.52 8.35 -0.27
C ASN A 82 16.09 8.72 -0.74
N ASP A 83 15.15 7.79 -0.66
CA ASP A 83 13.76 7.99 -1.12
C ASP A 83 12.89 8.76 -0.10
N ARG A 84 13.49 9.31 0.96
CA ARG A 84 12.76 9.92 2.09
C ARG A 84 11.77 11.00 1.67
N LEU A 85 12.06 11.78 0.63
CA LEU A 85 11.15 12.80 0.13
C LEU A 85 9.96 12.21 -0.64
N ILE A 86 10.18 11.17 -1.45
CA ILE A 86 9.11 10.52 -2.22
C ILE A 86 8.25 9.65 -1.30
N ILE A 87 8.86 8.88 -0.38
CA ILE A 87 8.18 8.15 0.70
C ILE A 87 7.23 9.08 1.49
N ARG A 88 7.69 10.28 1.86
CA ARG A 88 6.89 11.26 2.61
C ARG A 88 5.73 11.87 1.83
N ARG A 89 5.78 11.86 0.49
CA ARG A 89 4.66 12.28 -0.37
C ARG A 89 3.67 11.13 -0.53
N ILE A 90 4.16 9.94 -0.89
CA ILE A 90 3.38 8.70 -0.97
C ILE A 90 2.58 8.48 0.32
N ILE A 91 3.23 8.36 1.49
CA ILE A 91 2.57 8.07 2.77
C ILE A 91 1.54 9.14 3.17
N ARG A 92 1.72 10.41 2.76
CA ARG A 92 0.77 11.50 3.06
C ARG A 92 -0.54 11.32 2.30
N ASP A 93 -0.43 10.87 1.06
CA ASP A 93 -1.56 10.81 0.12
C ASP A 93 -2.22 9.42 0.11
N MET A 94 -1.68 8.46 0.89
CA MET A 94 -2.30 7.18 1.20
C MET A 94 -3.41 7.31 2.25
N ILE A 95 -4.43 6.45 2.14
CA ILE A 95 -5.59 6.40 3.04
C ILE A 95 -5.49 5.21 4.00
N SER A 96 -5.89 5.45 5.24
CA SER A 96 -5.92 4.47 6.33
C SER A 96 -7.14 3.56 6.23
N VAL A 97 -6.94 2.30 5.85
CA VAL A 97 -7.97 1.28 5.68
C VAL A 97 -7.80 0.12 6.66
N CYS A 98 -8.80 -0.77 6.73
CA CYS A 98 -8.64 -2.03 7.45
C CYS A 98 -7.80 -3.03 6.63
N PRO A 99 -6.78 -3.68 7.22
CA PRO A 99 -5.94 -4.67 6.55
C PRO A 99 -6.72 -5.89 6.02
N ILE A 100 -7.79 -6.32 6.67
CA ILE A 100 -8.56 -7.50 6.21
C ILE A 100 -9.43 -7.17 4.99
N CYS A 101 -10.10 -6.00 4.96
CA CYS A 101 -10.81 -5.58 3.75
C CYS A 101 -9.85 -5.38 2.58
N LEU A 102 -8.66 -4.81 2.84
CA LEU A 102 -7.61 -4.69 1.85
C LEU A 102 -7.17 -6.08 1.34
N GLN A 103 -6.97 -7.05 2.23
CA GLN A 103 -6.59 -8.41 1.87
C GLN A 103 -7.64 -9.11 1.00
N VAL A 104 -8.95 -8.92 1.27
CA VAL A 104 -10.03 -9.46 0.42
C VAL A 104 -9.91 -8.91 -0.99
N VAL A 105 -9.84 -7.58 -1.15
CA VAL A 105 -9.72 -6.91 -2.47
C VAL A 105 -8.47 -7.39 -3.23
N ILE A 106 -7.32 -7.48 -2.56
CA ILE A 106 -6.08 -8.01 -3.18
C ILE A 106 -6.28 -9.45 -3.67
N SER A 107 -6.88 -10.30 -2.84
CA SER A 107 -7.04 -11.74 -3.13
C SER A 107 -8.02 -11.99 -4.28
N GLU A 108 -9.11 -11.21 -4.36
CA GLU A 108 -10.05 -11.26 -5.48
C GLU A 108 -9.39 -10.90 -6.80
N LEU A 109 -8.49 -9.90 -6.81
CA LEU A 109 -7.79 -9.47 -8.03
C LEU A 109 -6.75 -10.50 -8.48
N SER A 110 -5.94 -11.04 -7.56
CA SER A 110 -4.99 -12.13 -7.85
C SER A 110 -5.66 -13.42 -8.35
N SER A 111 -6.98 -13.55 -8.21
CA SER A 111 -7.76 -14.71 -8.67
C SER A 111 -8.35 -14.52 -10.08
N ASN A 112 -8.24 -13.33 -10.68
CA ASN A 112 -8.76 -13.03 -12.03
C ASN A 112 -7.68 -13.14 -13.13
N ASP A 113 -6.44 -13.52 -12.80
CA ASP A 113 -5.31 -13.71 -13.72
C ASP A 113 -5.17 -15.18 -14.21
N LEU A 114 -6.27 -15.95 -14.24
CA LEU A 114 -6.35 -17.36 -14.67
C LEU A 114 -7.43 -17.60 -15.75
#